data_AF-A0A2M8IV83-F1
#
_entry.id   AF-A0A2M8IV83-F1
#
_cell.length_a   1.000
_cell.length_b   1.000
_cell.length_c   1.000
_cell.angle_alpha   90.00
_cell.angle_beta   90.00
_cell.angle_gamma   90.00
#
_symmetry.space_group_name_H-M   'P 1'
#
loop_
_entity.id
_entity.type
_entity.pdbx_description
1 polymer ?
#
loop_
_entity_poly.entity_id
_entity_poly.type
_entity_poly.pdbx_seq_one_letter_code
_entity_poly.pdbx_strand_id
1 'polypeptide(L)'
;MLDSIEECDILAAHPDDPQRMADGIADDQIVPRLAILACEDAIDFDSEEPRFAFQLGRALLAVGQQDEAFALFQTASGTDYAAAWAYLGDAHQFGLGTPVDGQQAYQAYQKALDLGFLAAEGQIAQLTFDGALYARPFVQLFFEGQYPRITGAVADPAAGAPSRNYVFSLVQTLLLECEPFLQPGNVPALYGFRYPANWTPSDDEPIEIAIETSVAEYDAAVFLRRHGCSGLIAQHMFDSFNRYLAQGSWED
;
A
#
# COMPACT_ATOMS: atom_id res chain seq x y z
N MET A 1 36.84 -4.31 22.90
CA MET A 1 35.48 -4.37 23.47
C MET A 1 34.89 -3.05 23.05
N LEU A 2 33.89 -3.10 22.18
CA LEU A 2 33.21 -1.88 21.77
C LEU A 2 32.41 -1.39 22.99
N ASP A 3 32.16 -0.09 23.05
CA ASP A 3 31.25 0.46 24.05
C ASP A 3 29.80 0.03 23.71
N SER A 4 28.92 -0.17 24.70
CA SER A 4 27.56 -0.67 24.46
C SER A 4 26.75 0.26 23.53
N ILE A 5 27.03 1.57 23.58
CA ILE A 5 26.51 2.56 22.65
C ILE A 5 26.87 2.22 21.20
N GLU A 6 28.16 1.96 20.93
CA GLU A 6 28.65 1.65 19.59
C GLU A 6 28.13 0.30 19.10
N GLU A 7 27.95 -0.67 20.01
CA GLU A 7 27.34 -1.97 19.68
C GLU A 7 25.86 -1.83 19.29
N CYS A 8 25.06 -1.02 20.00
CA CYS A 8 23.67 -0.75 19.62
C CYS A 8 23.60 -0.11 18.22
N ASP A 9 24.40 0.94 17.98
CA ASP A 9 24.42 1.64 16.70
C ASP A 9 24.79 0.69 15.54
N ILE A 10 25.80 -0.18 15.70
CA ILE A 10 26.20 -1.15 14.66
C ILE A 10 25.15 -2.23 14.41
N LEU A 11 24.46 -2.69 15.46
CA LEU A 11 23.54 -3.83 15.37
C LEU A 11 22.12 -3.44 15.00
N ALA A 12 21.76 -2.16 15.12
CA ALA A 12 20.37 -1.72 15.01
C ALA A 12 20.17 -0.34 14.38
N ALA A 13 21.19 0.35 13.84
CA ALA A 13 20.96 1.55 13.03
C ALA A 13 20.22 1.22 11.72
N HIS A 14 19.31 2.10 11.29
CA HIS A 14 18.61 1.97 10.00
C HIS A 14 19.45 2.60 8.88
N PRO A 15 19.58 1.96 7.69
CA PRO A 15 20.45 2.45 6.62
C PRO A 15 20.05 3.83 6.07
N ASP A 16 18.75 4.13 6.04
CA ASP A 16 18.23 5.42 5.57
C ASP A 16 18.04 6.46 6.69
N ASP A 17 18.34 6.12 7.95
CA ASP A 17 18.21 7.08 9.04
C ASP A 17 19.27 8.19 8.91
N PRO A 18 18.86 9.47 8.72
CA PRO A 18 19.80 10.58 8.55
C PRO A 18 20.58 10.90 9.82
N GLN A 19 20.14 10.40 10.99
CA GLN A 19 20.75 10.66 12.30
C GLN A 19 21.55 9.46 12.85
N ARG A 20 21.73 8.41 12.04
CA ARG A 20 22.50 7.22 12.44
C ARG A 20 23.96 7.53 12.74
N MET A 21 24.55 6.76 13.65
CA MET A 21 25.95 6.89 14.06
C MET A 21 26.87 5.75 13.58
N ALA A 22 26.30 4.76 12.89
CA ALA A 22 27.02 3.66 12.25
C ALA A 22 26.43 3.35 10.88
N ASP A 23 27.09 2.43 10.14
CA ASP A 23 26.46 1.82 8.97
C ASP A 23 25.18 1.11 9.40
N GLY A 24 24.09 1.33 8.66
CA GLY A 24 22.82 0.72 9.00
C GLY A 24 22.71 -0.73 8.53
N ILE A 25 21.86 -1.48 9.22
CA ILE A 25 21.49 -2.86 8.89
C ILE A 25 20.02 -2.90 8.44
N ALA A 26 19.72 -3.66 7.38
CA ALA A 26 18.35 -3.85 6.94
C ALA A 26 17.53 -4.61 7.98
N ASP A 27 16.21 -4.39 8.03
CA ASP A 27 15.32 -4.97 9.05
C ASP A 27 15.37 -6.50 9.09
N ASP A 28 15.48 -7.14 7.93
CA ASP A 28 15.56 -8.60 7.78
C ASP A 28 16.95 -9.19 8.16
N GLN A 29 17.93 -8.33 8.38
CA GLN A 29 19.31 -8.71 8.73
C GLN A 29 19.65 -8.49 10.21
N ILE A 30 18.78 -7.82 10.98
CA ILE A 30 18.98 -7.59 12.41
C ILE A 30 19.15 -8.94 13.12
N VAL A 31 20.20 -9.06 13.95
CA VAL A 31 20.37 -10.18 14.89
C VAL A 31 19.72 -9.78 16.21
N PRO A 32 18.44 -10.13 16.47
CA PRO A 32 17.64 -9.33 17.38
C PRO A 32 18.09 -9.44 18.83
N ARG A 33 18.48 -10.65 19.26
CA ARG A 33 18.93 -10.85 20.64
C ARG A 33 20.18 -10.05 21.00
N LEU A 34 21.12 -9.89 20.05
CA LEU A 34 22.33 -9.10 20.29
C LEU A 34 22.00 -7.59 20.28
N ALA A 35 21.19 -7.16 19.31
CA ALA A 35 20.74 -5.78 19.20
C ALA A 35 19.94 -5.32 20.43
N ILE A 36 19.00 -6.14 20.92
CA ILE A 36 18.19 -5.84 22.11
C ILE A 36 19.10 -5.62 23.32
N LEU A 37 20.00 -6.57 23.61
CA LEU A 37 20.91 -6.46 24.75
C LEU A 37 21.78 -5.20 24.68
N ALA A 38 22.37 -4.93 23.50
CA ALA A 38 23.23 -3.77 23.32
C ALA A 38 22.46 -2.45 23.48
N CYS A 39 21.23 -2.37 22.95
CA CYS A 39 20.43 -1.15 23.02
C CYS A 39 19.76 -0.94 24.39
N GLU A 40 19.43 -2.01 25.12
CA GLU A 40 19.04 -1.91 26.53
C GLU A 40 20.19 -1.33 27.36
N ASP A 41 21.41 -1.86 27.20
CA ASP A 41 22.61 -1.35 27.88
C ASP A 41 22.93 0.11 27.48
N ALA A 42 22.67 0.51 26.24
CA ALA A 42 22.86 1.89 25.77
C ALA A 42 21.84 2.86 26.40
N ILE A 43 20.56 2.45 26.53
CA ILE A 43 19.52 3.25 27.19
C ILE A 43 19.80 3.40 28.70
N ASP A 44 20.31 2.35 29.34
CA ASP A 44 20.72 2.41 30.75
C ASP A 44 21.85 3.44 30.98
N PHE A 45 22.69 3.65 29.97
CA PHE A 45 23.76 4.64 30.01
C PHE A 45 23.27 6.07 29.69
N ASP A 46 22.47 6.23 28.63
CA ASP A 46 21.91 7.51 28.19
C ASP A 46 20.47 7.34 27.69
N SER A 47 19.51 7.56 28.58
CA SER A 47 18.08 7.40 28.30
C SER A 47 17.45 8.60 27.60
N GLU A 48 18.16 9.73 27.46
CA GLU A 48 17.65 10.92 26.77
C GLU A 48 17.94 10.89 25.26
N GLU A 49 18.83 10.01 24.80
CA GLU A 49 19.17 9.86 23.40
C GLU A 49 18.08 9.06 22.64
N PRO A 50 17.28 9.72 21.77
CA PRO A 50 16.12 9.09 21.15
C PRO A 50 16.48 7.98 20.16
N ARG A 51 17.69 7.97 19.59
CA ARG A 51 18.06 6.92 18.64
C ARG A 51 18.10 5.54 19.29
N PHE A 52 18.46 5.42 20.57
CA PHE A 52 18.52 4.10 21.22
C PHE A 52 17.13 3.51 21.43
N ALA A 53 16.15 4.33 21.80
CA ALA A 53 14.76 3.89 21.86
C ALA A 53 14.26 3.41 20.48
N PHE A 54 14.55 4.18 19.42
CA PHE A 54 14.21 3.78 18.05
C PHE A 54 14.86 2.45 17.64
N GLN A 55 16.18 2.31 17.85
CA GLN A 55 16.95 1.13 17.47
C GLN A 55 16.52 -0.12 18.26
N LEU A 56 16.24 0.03 19.57
CA LEU A 56 15.63 -1.04 20.36
C LEU A 56 14.26 -1.42 19.80
N GLY A 57 13.43 -0.44 19.43
CA GLY A 57 12.13 -0.67 18.80
C GLY A 57 12.22 -1.52 17.53
N ARG A 58 13.21 -1.25 16.65
CA ARG A 58 13.48 -2.10 15.47
C ARG A 58 13.83 -3.54 15.85
N ALA A 59 14.70 -3.71 16.86
CA ALA A 59 15.15 -5.02 17.29
C ALA A 59 14.02 -5.84 17.95
N LEU A 60 13.16 -5.19 18.74
CA LEU A 60 11.95 -5.82 19.33
C LEU A 60 10.94 -6.21 18.25
N LEU A 61 10.75 -5.36 17.24
CA LEU A 61 9.87 -5.66 16.12
C LEU A 61 10.34 -6.93 15.37
N ALA A 62 11.65 -7.12 15.21
CA ALA A 62 12.23 -8.31 14.58
C ALA A 62 11.98 -9.63 15.34
N VAL A 63 11.57 -9.58 16.62
CA VAL A 63 11.12 -10.75 17.40
C VAL A 63 9.62 -10.77 17.67
N GLY A 64 8.85 -9.91 17.00
CA GLY A 64 7.40 -9.86 17.10
C GLY A 64 6.87 -9.15 18.36
N GLN A 65 7.73 -8.43 19.08
CA GLN A 65 7.34 -7.61 20.25
C GLN A 65 6.80 -6.25 19.78
N GLN A 66 5.64 -6.30 19.13
CA GLN A 66 5.06 -5.16 18.41
C GLN A 66 4.56 -4.05 19.34
N ASP A 67 3.94 -4.41 20.48
CA ASP A 67 3.43 -3.44 21.45
C ASP A 67 4.57 -2.64 22.09
N GLU A 68 5.66 -3.33 22.49
CA GLU A 68 6.84 -2.66 23.03
C GLU A 68 7.55 -1.80 21.97
N ALA A 69 7.71 -2.30 20.75
CA ALA A 69 8.30 -1.55 19.65
C ALA A 69 7.50 -0.28 19.33
N PHE A 70 6.18 -0.38 19.27
CA PHE A 70 5.30 0.77 19.04
C PHE A 70 5.47 1.85 20.11
N ALA A 71 5.52 1.48 21.40
CA ALA A 71 5.74 2.42 22.50
C ALA A 71 7.10 3.14 22.41
N LEU A 72 8.14 2.44 21.98
CA LEU A 72 9.47 3.01 21.75
C LEU A 72 9.48 3.97 20.56
N PHE A 73 8.81 3.63 19.46
CA PHE A 73 8.66 4.54 18.33
C PHE A 73 7.91 5.82 18.72
N GLN A 74 6.85 5.73 19.53
CA GLN A 74 6.16 6.91 20.07
C GLN A 74 7.06 7.79 20.93
N THR A 75 7.91 7.17 21.75
CA THR A 75 8.84 7.89 22.63
C THR A 75 9.90 8.62 21.80
N ALA A 76 10.56 7.92 20.87
CA ALA A 76 11.57 8.51 20.00
C ALA A 76 10.97 9.59 19.06
N SER A 77 9.81 9.33 18.46
CA SER A 77 9.14 10.30 17.58
C SER A 77 8.69 11.56 18.33
N GLY A 78 8.38 11.46 19.62
CA GLY A 78 8.07 12.59 20.50
C GLY A 78 9.21 13.62 20.64
N THR A 79 10.43 13.25 20.24
CA THR A 79 11.62 14.14 20.19
C THR A 79 11.95 14.63 18.78
N ASP A 80 11.03 14.45 17.82
CA ASP A 80 11.25 14.71 16.40
C ASP A 80 12.35 13.84 15.76
N TYR A 81 12.55 12.61 16.27
CA TYR A 81 13.46 11.64 15.64
C TYR A 81 12.87 11.11 14.32
N ALA A 82 13.49 11.48 13.19
CA ALA A 82 12.92 11.31 11.85
C ALA A 82 12.54 9.85 11.51
N ALA A 83 13.45 8.90 11.76
CA ALA A 83 13.22 7.48 11.45
C ALA A 83 12.12 6.85 12.34
N ALA A 84 11.99 7.30 13.59
CA ALA A 84 10.93 6.82 14.48
C ALA A 84 9.53 7.22 13.99
N TRP A 85 9.39 8.42 13.40
CA TRP A 85 8.15 8.81 12.74
C TRP A 85 7.80 7.91 11.56
N ALA A 86 8.79 7.46 10.77
CA ALA A 86 8.54 6.52 9.68
C ALA A 86 8.04 5.17 10.19
N TYR A 87 8.67 4.62 11.24
CA TYR A 87 8.24 3.36 11.84
C TYR A 87 6.90 3.45 12.58
N LEU A 88 6.55 4.63 13.11
CA LEU A 88 5.20 4.89 13.59
C LEU A 88 4.18 4.86 12.44
N GLY A 89 4.58 5.37 11.27
CA GLY A 89 3.84 5.23 10.01
C GLY A 89 3.62 3.77 9.62
N ASP A 90 4.67 2.95 9.63
CA ASP A 90 4.58 1.51 9.36
C ASP A 90 3.67 0.82 10.36
N ALA A 91 3.79 1.17 11.65
CA ALA A 91 2.95 0.62 12.70
C ALA A 91 1.46 0.87 12.46
N HIS A 92 1.07 2.10 12.11
CA HIS A 92 -0.30 2.42 11.75
C HIS A 92 -0.73 1.82 10.41
N GLN A 93 0.17 1.70 9.43
CA GLN A 93 -0.17 1.13 8.12
C GLN A 93 -0.44 -0.37 8.19
N PHE A 94 0.36 -1.10 8.96
CA PHE A 94 0.35 -2.58 9.02
C PHE A 94 -0.24 -3.14 10.32
N GLY A 95 -0.60 -2.27 11.27
CA GLY A 95 -1.19 -2.66 12.54
C GLY A 95 -0.20 -3.28 13.52
N LEU A 96 1.02 -2.74 13.60
CA LEU A 96 2.10 -3.24 14.47
C LEU A 96 1.96 -2.60 15.85
N GLY A 97 1.34 -3.30 16.80
CA GLY A 97 1.09 -2.78 18.16
C GLY A 97 0.00 -1.71 18.23
N THR A 98 -0.78 -1.55 17.15
CA THR A 98 -1.87 -0.58 17.02
C THR A 98 -2.88 -1.06 15.96
N PRO A 99 -4.15 -0.62 15.97
CA PRO A 99 -5.05 -0.86 14.85
C PRO A 99 -4.53 -0.22 13.54
N VAL A 100 -4.87 -0.83 12.40
CA VAL A 100 -4.58 -0.25 11.09
C VAL A 100 -5.31 1.10 10.93
N ASP A 101 -4.56 2.16 10.61
CA ASP A 101 -5.07 3.51 10.36
C ASP A 101 -4.20 4.22 9.31
N GLY A 102 -4.70 4.27 8.08
CA GLY A 102 -3.98 4.92 6.97
C GLY A 102 -3.82 6.43 7.10
N GLN A 103 -4.72 7.10 7.82
CA GLN A 103 -4.62 8.55 8.02
C GLN A 103 -3.50 8.88 8.99
N GLN A 104 -3.43 8.15 10.10
CA GLN A 104 -2.31 8.28 11.05
C GLN A 104 -0.99 7.86 10.41
N ALA A 105 -0.98 6.80 9.60
CA ALA A 105 0.21 6.38 8.86
C ALA A 105 0.72 7.49 7.92
N TYR A 106 -0.16 8.09 7.12
CA TYR A 106 0.19 9.19 6.22
C TYR A 106 0.77 10.39 6.96
N GLN A 107 0.15 10.79 8.08
CA GLN A 107 0.64 11.92 8.90
C GLN A 107 2.02 11.64 9.48
N ALA A 108 2.26 10.43 9.97
CA ALA A 108 3.54 10.02 10.53
C ALA A 108 4.64 10.01 9.46
N TYR A 109 4.38 9.44 8.27
CA TYR A 109 5.35 9.47 7.17
C TYR A 109 5.64 10.89 6.66
N GLN A 110 4.62 11.75 6.56
CA GLN A 110 4.83 13.14 6.15
C GLN A 110 5.74 13.86 7.14
N LYS A 111 5.53 13.64 8.45
CA LYS A 111 6.39 14.18 9.50
C LYS A 111 7.82 13.63 9.42
N ALA A 112 7.99 12.34 9.15
CA ALA A 112 9.30 11.73 8.91
C ALA A 112 10.03 12.37 7.71
N LEU A 113 9.31 12.60 6.61
CA LEU A 113 9.83 13.23 5.41
C LEU A 113 10.25 14.67 5.66
N ASP A 114 9.43 15.44 6.35
CA ASP A 114 9.73 16.84 6.74
C ASP A 114 10.98 16.93 7.63
N LEU A 115 11.28 15.88 8.39
CA LEU A 115 12.47 15.73 9.24
C LEU A 115 13.68 15.11 8.51
N GLY A 116 13.56 14.80 7.21
CA GLY A 116 14.66 14.36 6.36
C GLY A 116 14.78 12.84 6.15
N PHE A 117 13.82 12.04 6.64
CA PHE A 117 13.78 10.61 6.33
C PHE A 117 13.14 10.37 4.95
N LEU A 118 13.94 10.52 3.90
CA LEU A 118 13.47 10.52 2.50
C LEU A 118 12.83 9.20 2.06
N ALA A 119 13.18 8.07 2.69
CA ALA A 119 12.57 6.77 2.40
C ALA A 119 11.05 6.75 2.66
N ALA A 120 10.51 7.67 3.45
CA ALA A 120 9.08 7.81 3.71
C ALA A 120 8.26 8.21 2.45
N GLU A 121 8.88 8.82 1.43
CA GLU A 121 8.18 9.22 0.19
C GLU A 121 7.49 8.02 -0.50
N GLY A 122 8.17 6.86 -0.49
CA GLY A 122 7.65 5.63 -1.05
C GLY A 122 6.36 5.19 -0.36
N GLN A 123 6.32 5.28 0.97
CA GLN A 123 5.14 4.86 1.76
C GLN A 123 3.97 5.82 1.60
N ILE A 124 4.24 7.13 1.55
CA ILE A 124 3.22 8.14 1.24
C ILE A 124 2.59 7.86 -0.13
N ALA A 125 3.40 7.48 -1.11
CA ALA A 125 2.90 7.14 -2.44
C ALA A 125 1.94 5.93 -2.42
N GLN A 126 2.17 4.95 -1.55
CA GLN A 126 1.27 3.79 -1.39
C GLN A 126 -0.07 4.16 -0.74
N LEU A 127 -0.07 5.15 0.16
CA LEU A 127 -1.24 5.62 0.89
C LEU A 127 -2.06 6.71 0.15
N THR A 128 -1.57 7.17 -0.99
CA THR A 128 -2.22 8.22 -1.79
C THR A 128 -2.66 7.71 -3.15
N PHE A 129 -3.93 7.93 -3.47
CA PHE A 129 -4.46 7.63 -4.80
C PHE A 129 -4.31 8.83 -5.73
N ASP A 130 -3.77 8.60 -6.93
CA ASP A 130 -3.70 9.59 -8.00
C ASP A 130 -4.26 8.99 -9.29
N GLY A 131 -5.46 9.45 -9.66
CA GLY A 131 -6.16 9.02 -10.86
C GLY A 131 -5.43 9.37 -12.18
N ALA A 132 -4.55 10.37 -12.16
CA ALA A 132 -3.82 10.80 -13.35
C ALA A 132 -2.74 9.81 -13.80
N LEU A 133 -2.43 8.80 -12.98
CA LEU A 133 -1.48 7.75 -13.32
C LEU A 133 -2.04 6.71 -14.30
N TYR A 134 -3.35 6.66 -14.49
CA TYR A 134 -4.03 5.65 -15.29
C TYR A 134 -4.42 6.20 -16.66
N ALA A 135 -4.27 5.36 -17.68
CA ALA A 135 -4.55 5.71 -19.07
C ALA A 135 -6.05 5.93 -19.32
N ARG A 136 -6.92 5.23 -18.57
CA ARG A 136 -8.37 5.43 -18.63
C ARG A 136 -8.92 5.99 -17.33
N PRO A 137 -10.03 6.75 -17.39
CA PRO A 137 -10.66 7.32 -16.20
C PRO A 137 -11.29 6.26 -15.29
N PHE A 138 -11.47 5.02 -15.75
CA PHE A 138 -12.22 4.00 -15.02
C PHE A 138 -11.63 3.71 -13.64
N VAL A 139 -10.32 3.59 -13.48
CA VAL A 139 -9.69 3.35 -12.16
C VAL A 139 -10.08 4.45 -11.17
N GLN A 140 -9.96 5.71 -11.58
CA GLN A 140 -10.39 6.86 -10.78
C GLN A 140 -11.88 6.86 -10.50
N LEU A 141 -12.71 6.64 -11.52
CA LEU A 141 -14.17 6.64 -11.38
C LEU A 141 -14.63 5.55 -10.40
N PHE A 142 -14.01 4.38 -10.43
CA PHE A 142 -14.30 3.35 -9.45
C PHE A 142 -13.81 3.75 -8.06
N PHE A 143 -12.58 4.22 -7.93
CA PHE A 143 -12.04 4.66 -6.64
C PHE A 143 -12.94 5.71 -5.97
N GLU A 144 -13.44 6.67 -6.75
CA GLU A 144 -14.32 7.74 -6.27
C GLU A 144 -15.80 7.35 -6.17
N GLY A 145 -16.16 6.11 -6.56
CA GLY A 145 -17.54 5.63 -6.54
C GLY A 145 -18.47 6.32 -7.55
N GLN A 146 -17.93 6.91 -8.62
CA GLN A 146 -18.68 7.61 -9.68
C GLN A 146 -19.33 6.63 -10.68
N TYR A 147 -20.03 5.61 -10.18
CA TYR A 147 -20.63 4.54 -10.98
C TYR A 147 -21.54 5.03 -12.12
N PRO A 148 -22.39 6.07 -11.97
CA PRO A 148 -23.24 6.54 -13.07
C PRO A 148 -22.46 6.98 -14.31
N ARG A 149 -21.23 7.50 -14.13
CA ARG A 149 -20.36 7.88 -15.26
C ARG A 149 -19.77 6.66 -15.95
N ILE A 150 -19.43 5.62 -15.18
CA ILE A 150 -19.00 4.32 -15.72
C ILE A 150 -20.16 3.73 -16.54
N THR A 151 -21.36 3.66 -15.95
CA THR A 151 -22.59 3.18 -16.61
C THR A 151 -22.88 3.95 -17.89
N GLY A 152 -22.78 5.28 -17.87
CA GLY A 152 -22.98 6.10 -19.06
C GLY A 152 -21.98 5.79 -20.19
N ALA A 153 -20.70 5.59 -19.87
CA ALA A 153 -19.68 5.25 -20.85
C ALA A 153 -19.88 3.83 -21.44
N VAL A 154 -20.25 2.85 -20.62
CA VAL A 154 -20.46 1.47 -21.10
C VAL A 154 -21.78 1.29 -21.85
N ALA A 155 -22.76 2.17 -21.65
CA ALA A 155 -24.03 2.19 -22.38
C ALA A 155 -23.95 2.96 -23.71
N ASP A 156 -22.87 3.72 -23.95
CA ASP A 156 -22.67 4.44 -25.21
C ASP A 156 -22.54 3.46 -26.38
N PRO A 157 -23.39 3.54 -27.43
CA PRO A 157 -23.27 2.68 -28.61
C PRO A 157 -21.91 2.76 -29.31
N ALA A 158 -21.21 3.90 -29.23
CA ALA A 158 -19.92 4.10 -29.89
C ALA A 158 -18.73 3.59 -29.08
N ALA A 159 -18.81 3.61 -27.75
CA ALA A 159 -17.69 3.33 -26.85
C ALA A 159 -17.94 2.18 -25.86
N GLY A 160 -19.13 1.59 -25.87
CA GLY A 160 -19.58 0.65 -24.85
C GLY A 160 -18.81 -0.66 -24.84
N ALA A 161 -18.59 -1.29 -26.00
CA ALA A 161 -17.82 -2.53 -26.09
C ALA A 161 -16.34 -2.34 -25.67
N PRO A 162 -15.60 -1.32 -26.17
CA PRO A 162 -14.28 -0.98 -25.66
C PRO A 162 -14.25 -0.72 -24.14
N SER A 163 -15.20 0.06 -23.63
CA SER A 163 -15.29 0.39 -22.20
C SER A 163 -15.50 -0.84 -21.32
N ARG A 164 -16.42 -1.73 -21.72
CA ARG A 164 -16.64 -3.01 -21.03
C ARG A 164 -15.41 -3.90 -21.08
N ASN A 165 -14.73 -3.96 -22.22
CA ASN A 165 -13.52 -4.75 -22.37
C ASN A 165 -12.39 -4.25 -21.47
N TYR A 166 -12.14 -2.93 -21.42
CA TYR A 166 -11.17 -2.35 -20.50
C TYR A 166 -11.48 -2.74 -19.04
N VAL A 167 -12.72 -2.50 -18.59
CA VAL A 167 -13.11 -2.78 -17.19
C VAL A 167 -12.98 -4.27 -16.87
N PHE A 168 -13.44 -5.13 -17.76
CA PHE A 168 -13.33 -6.57 -17.60
C PHE A 168 -11.87 -7.01 -17.47
N SER A 169 -11.01 -6.59 -18.41
CA SER A 169 -9.60 -6.97 -18.43
C SER A 169 -8.86 -6.42 -17.22
N LEU A 170 -9.13 -5.16 -16.79
CA LEU A 170 -8.55 -4.57 -15.59
C LEU A 170 -8.86 -5.43 -14.37
N VAL A 171 -10.13 -5.76 -14.17
CA VAL A 171 -10.59 -6.55 -13.02
C VAL A 171 -10.04 -7.99 -13.10
N GLN A 172 -10.01 -8.61 -14.27
CA GLN A 172 -9.42 -9.94 -14.47
C GLN A 172 -7.92 -9.97 -14.17
N THR A 173 -7.15 -8.99 -14.67
CA THR A 173 -5.72 -8.90 -14.37
C THR A 173 -5.48 -8.75 -12.88
N LEU A 174 -6.23 -7.87 -12.21
CA LEU A 174 -6.13 -7.74 -10.77
C LEU A 174 -6.50 -9.06 -10.05
N LEU A 175 -7.51 -9.81 -10.53
CA LEU A 175 -7.93 -11.08 -9.91
C LEU A 175 -6.90 -12.20 -10.10
N LEU A 176 -6.11 -12.15 -11.17
CA LEU A 176 -5.01 -13.09 -11.41
C LEU A 176 -3.85 -12.82 -10.45
N GLU A 177 -3.56 -11.55 -10.17
CA GLU A 177 -2.45 -11.14 -9.31
C GLU A 177 -2.82 -11.09 -7.82
N CYS A 178 -4.09 -10.85 -7.49
CA CYS A 178 -4.60 -10.76 -6.12
C CYS A 178 -5.75 -11.77 -5.88
N GLU A 179 -5.63 -12.57 -4.82
CA GLU A 179 -6.62 -13.57 -4.40
C GLU A 179 -8.02 -12.96 -4.14
N PRO A 180 -9.11 -13.74 -4.33
CA PRO A 180 -10.30 -13.26 -5.01
C PRO A 180 -10.95 -12.11 -4.24
N PHE A 181 -10.69 -10.89 -4.72
CA PHE A 181 -11.25 -9.68 -4.13
C PHE A 181 -12.69 -9.43 -4.57
N LEU A 182 -13.15 -10.07 -5.66
CA LEU A 182 -14.56 -10.08 -5.99
C LEU A 182 -15.31 -11.12 -5.15
N GLN A 183 -16.45 -10.70 -4.61
CA GLN A 183 -17.39 -11.61 -3.98
C GLN A 183 -17.85 -12.66 -5.00
N PRO A 184 -18.03 -13.94 -4.61
CA PRO A 184 -18.42 -15.00 -5.54
C PRO A 184 -19.69 -14.69 -6.37
N GLY A 185 -20.66 -13.97 -5.79
CA GLY A 185 -21.87 -13.54 -6.50
C GLY A 185 -21.65 -12.47 -7.57
N ASN A 186 -20.56 -11.71 -7.49
CA ASN A 186 -20.21 -10.66 -8.44
C ASN A 186 -19.39 -11.19 -9.62
N VAL A 187 -18.81 -12.39 -9.52
CA VAL A 187 -18.04 -12.99 -10.61
C VAL A 187 -18.92 -13.23 -11.84
N PRO A 188 -20.10 -13.87 -11.75
CA PRO A 188 -21.01 -13.97 -12.91
C PRO A 188 -21.41 -12.61 -13.47
N ALA A 189 -21.64 -11.61 -12.60
CA ALA A 189 -21.99 -10.26 -13.03
C ALA A 189 -20.87 -9.59 -13.84
N LEU A 190 -19.59 -9.85 -13.52
CA LEU A 190 -18.45 -9.38 -14.32
C LEU A 190 -18.46 -9.97 -15.74
N TYR A 191 -18.74 -11.27 -15.88
CA TYR A 191 -18.81 -11.92 -17.19
C TYR A 191 -20.04 -11.47 -17.98
N GLY A 192 -21.21 -11.38 -17.34
CA GLY A 192 -22.42 -10.83 -17.98
C GLY A 192 -22.26 -9.36 -18.37
N PHE A 193 -21.56 -8.58 -17.55
CA PHE A 193 -21.16 -7.22 -17.89
C PHE A 193 -20.29 -7.19 -19.15
N ARG A 194 -19.30 -8.08 -19.32
CA ARG A 194 -18.46 -8.13 -20.52
C ARG A 194 -19.21 -8.64 -21.76
N TYR A 195 -20.10 -9.61 -21.57
CA TYR A 195 -20.82 -10.31 -22.61
C TYR A 195 -22.35 -10.17 -22.39
N PRO A 196 -22.93 -8.99 -22.69
CA PRO A 196 -24.37 -8.79 -22.57
C PRO A 196 -25.17 -9.69 -23.52
N ALA A 197 -26.49 -9.79 -23.34
CA ALA A 197 -27.35 -10.74 -24.04
C ALA A 197 -27.30 -10.68 -25.59
N ASN A 198 -27.03 -9.50 -26.14
CA ASN A 198 -26.92 -9.28 -27.59
C ASN A 198 -25.49 -9.36 -28.13
N TRP A 199 -24.50 -9.70 -27.30
CA TRP A 199 -23.11 -9.79 -27.71
C TRP A 199 -22.89 -10.89 -28.75
N THR A 200 -21.99 -10.61 -29.70
CA THR A 200 -21.56 -11.51 -30.76
C THR A 200 -20.04 -11.50 -30.88
N PRO A 201 -19.40 -12.55 -31.42
CA PRO A 201 -17.96 -12.55 -31.65
C PRO A 201 -17.45 -11.37 -32.49
N SER A 202 -18.27 -10.82 -33.38
CA SER A 202 -17.90 -9.62 -34.17
C SER A 202 -17.74 -8.36 -33.33
N ASP A 203 -18.31 -8.29 -32.13
CA ASP A 203 -18.10 -7.17 -31.20
C ASP A 203 -16.66 -7.14 -30.66
N ASP A 204 -15.91 -8.23 -30.81
CA ASP A 204 -14.51 -8.37 -30.40
C ASP A 204 -13.51 -8.28 -31.58
N GLU A 205 -13.99 -8.19 -32.82
CA GLU A 205 -13.15 -8.04 -34.02
C GLU A 205 -12.41 -6.69 -34.15
N PRO A 206 -12.97 -5.53 -33.70
CA PRO A 206 -12.30 -4.25 -33.84
C PRO A 206 -10.96 -4.19 -33.10
N ILE A 207 -9.96 -3.55 -33.71
CA ILE A 207 -8.61 -3.40 -33.13
C ILE A 207 -8.64 -2.65 -31.79
N GLU A 208 -9.62 -1.77 -31.60
CA GLU A 208 -9.87 -1.02 -30.38
C GLU A 208 -10.05 -1.95 -29.18
N ILE A 209 -10.71 -3.10 -29.34
CA ILE A 209 -10.90 -4.07 -28.26
C ILE A 209 -9.56 -4.63 -27.78
N ALA A 210 -8.69 -5.02 -28.71
CA ALA A 210 -7.35 -5.50 -28.38
C ALA A 210 -6.50 -4.41 -27.70
N ILE A 211 -6.62 -3.16 -28.15
CA ILE A 211 -5.95 -2.01 -27.51
C ILE A 211 -6.42 -1.86 -26.07
N GLU A 212 -7.74 -1.91 -25.81
CA GLU A 212 -8.26 -1.75 -24.44
C GLU A 212 -7.78 -2.85 -23.49
N THR A 213 -7.58 -4.07 -23.98
CA THR A 213 -6.99 -5.15 -23.15
C THR A 213 -5.58 -4.77 -22.68
N SER A 214 -4.71 -4.34 -23.59
CA SER A 214 -3.34 -3.94 -23.22
C SER A 214 -3.30 -2.70 -22.33
N VAL A 215 -4.20 -1.74 -22.55
CA VAL A 215 -4.31 -0.54 -21.70
C VAL A 215 -4.79 -0.91 -20.28
N ALA A 216 -5.73 -1.84 -20.16
CA ALA A 216 -6.22 -2.33 -18.88
C ALA A 216 -5.14 -3.11 -18.09
N GLU A 217 -4.39 -3.98 -18.77
CA GLU A 217 -3.25 -4.69 -18.17
C GLU A 217 -2.16 -3.73 -17.67
N TYR A 218 -1.87 -2.68 -18.45
CA TYR A 218 -0.95 -1.61 -18.04
C TYR A 218 -1.43 -0.90 -16.79
N ASP A 219 -2.70 -0.44 -16.76
CA ASP A 219 -3.25 0.27 -15.62
C ASP A 219 -3.33 -0.62 -14.37
N ALA A 220 -3.65 -1.92 -14.52
CA ALA A 220 -3.59 -2.90 -13.43
C ALA A 220 -2.15 -3.03 -12.88
N ALA A 221 -1.16 -3.14 -13.75
CA ALA A 221 0.24 -3.25 -13.33
C ALA A 221 0.74 -1.97 -12.62
N VAL A 222 0.33 -0.78 -13.09
CA VAL A 222 0.62 0.50 -12.43
C VAL A 222 -0.03 0.54 -11.05
N PHE A 223 -1.29 0.12 -10.95
CA PHE A 223 -2.03 0.05 -9.68
C PHE A 223 -1.32 -0.87 -8.67
N LEU A 224 -1.00 -2.11 -9.08
CA LEU A 224 -0.39 -3.12 -8.21
C LEU A 224 1.02 -2.73 -7.75
N ARG A 225 1.83 -2.14 -8.64
CA ARG A 225 3.17 -1.67 -8.27
C ARG A 225 3.12 -0.60 -7.17
N ARG A 226 2.07 0.21 -7.17
CA ARG A 226 1.93 1.33 -6.23
C ARG A 226 1.22 0.94 -4.93
N HIS A 227 0.19 0.10 -5.00
CA HIS A 227 -0.70 -0.15 -3.86
C HIS A 227 -0.67 -1.59 -3.35
N GLY A 228 -0.05 -2.51 -4.08
CA GLY A 228 -0.09 -3.94 -3.79
C GLY A 228 -1.52 -4.50 -3.78
N CYS A 229 -1.69 -5.70 -3.20
CA CYS A 229 -3.00 -6.34 -3.06
C CYS A 229 -3.66 -6.05 -1.70
N SER A 230 -2.87 -5.84 -0.64
CA SER A 230 -3.35 -5.72 0.74
C SER A 230 -3.41 -4.28 1.25
N GLY A 231 -2.92 -3.29 0.49
CA GLY A 231 -2.91 -1.89 0.90
C GLY A 231 -4.32 -1.29 0.98
N LEU A 232 -4.47 -0.23 1.79
CA LEU A 232 -5.76 0.43 2.02
C LEU A 232 -6.43 0.94 0.73
N ILE A 233 -5.61 1.47 -0.20
CA ILE A 233 -6.09 1.92 -1.52
C ILE A 233 -6.60 0.73 -2.34
N ALA A 234 -5.90 -0.42 -2.31
CA ALA A 234 -6.31 -1.64 -2.99
C ALA A 234 -7.62 -2.20 -2.41
N GLN A 235 -7.73 -2.28 -1.09
CA GLN A 235 -8.95 -2.73 -0.41
C GLN A 235 -10.16 -1.86 -0.80
N HIS A 236 -10.01 -0.53 -0.74
CA HIS A 236 -11.09 0.39 -1.13
C HIS A 236 -11.47 0.26 -2.61
N MET A 237 -10.48 0.14 -3.50
CA MET A 237 -10.66 -0.07 -4.93
C MET A 237 -11.45 -1.36 -5.20
N PHE A 238 -11.05 -2.48 -4.59
CA PHE A 238 -11.71 -3.77 -4.73
C PHE A 238 -13.14 -3.78 -4.17
N ASP A 239 -13.37 -3.15 -3.02
CA ASP A 239 -14.72 -2.94 -2.49
C ASP A 239 -15.59 -2.13 -3.45
N SER A 240 -14.98 -1.16 -4.14
CA SER A 240 -15.69 -0.36 -5.16
C SER A 240 -16.10 -1.18 -6.37
N PHE A 241 -15.24 -2.09 -6.85
CA PHE A 241 -15.62 -3.04 -7.90
C PHE A 241 -16.79 -3.92 -7.47
N ASN A 242 -16.77 -4.44 -6.24
CA ASN A 242 -17.89 -5.22 -5.71
C ASN A 242 -19.19 -4.43 -5.66
N ARG A 243 -19.15 -3.18 -5.17
CA ARG A 243 -20.34 -2.31 -5.13
C ARG A 243 -20.88 -2.01 -6.52
N TYR A 244 -20.02 -1.83 -7.50
CA TYR A 244 -20.45 -1.59 -8.88
C TYR A 244 -21.11 -2.83 -9.49
N LEU A 245 -20.45 -4.00 -9.42
CA LEU A 245 -20.93 -5.23 -10.03
C LEU A 245 -22.20 -5.78 -9.35
N ALA A 246 -22.39 -5.50 -8.06
CA ALA A 246 -23.60 -5.86 -7.32
C ALA A 246 -24.86 -5.09 -7.76
N GLN A 247 -24.73 -3.95 -8.47
CA GLN A 247 -25.88 -3.17 -8.96
C GLN A 247 -26.62 -3.83 -10.15
N GLY A 248 -26.14 -4.98 -10.62
CA GLY A 248 -26.66 -5.81 -11.70
C GLY A 248 -28.02 -5.47 -12.29
N SER A 249 -27.98 -4.84 -13.47
CA SER A 249 -28.97 -5.03 -14.54
C SER A 249 -28.25 -4.82 -15.88
N TRP A 250 -27.27 -5.68 -16.18
CA TRP A 250 -26.52 -5.66 -17.44
C TRP A 250 -27.10 -6.65 -18.46
N GLU A 251 -28.29 -7.19 -18.18
CA GLU A 251 -28.98 -8.25 -18.93
C GLU A 251 -30.25 -7.79 -19.65
N ASP A 252 -30.55 -6.49 -19.72
CA ASP A 252 -31.77 -6.00 -20.41
C ASP A 252 -31.69 -6.17 -21.95
#